data_AF-A0A2M9NME0-F1
#
_entry.id   AF-A0A2M9NME0-F1
#
_cell.length_a   1.000
_cell.length_b   1.000
_cell.length_c   1.000
_cell.angle_alpha   90.00
_cell.angle_beta   90.00
_cell.angle_gamma   90.00
#
_symmetry.space_group_name_H-M   'P 1'
#
loop_
_entity.id
_entity.type
_entity.pdbx_description
1 polymer ?
#
loop_
_entity_poly.entity_id
_entity_poly.type
_entity_poly.pdbx_seq_one_letter_code
_entity_poly.pdbx_strand_id
1 'polypeptide(L)'
;MRVTQSMLTNNMLTNLSGSYEKMAKLQEQVSSQKKFSKPSDDPVAAMMGMGYRTNLNQIGQYQSNISEATNWIDSTDDTISEAVSTMQRIREITVQGSNGTYEGDQSKNISEEIKQLKEHL
;
A
#
# COMPACT_ATOMS: atom_id res chain seq x y z
N MET A 1 54.55 21.29 37.37
CA MET A 1 54.57 19.94 36.76
C MET A 1 55.55 19.93 35.59
N ARG A 2 56.29 18.83 35.37
CA ARG A 2 57.31 18.72 34.32
C ARG A 2 56.76 17.86 33.17
N VAL A 3 56.68 18.42 31.96
CA VAL A 3 56.26 17.69 30.76
C VAL A 3 57.45 16.88 30.25
N THR A 4 57.30 15.56 30.10
CA THR A 4 58.34 14.68 29.56
C THR A 4 58.11 14.42 28.07
N GLN A 5 59.17 14.04 27.34
CA GLN A 5 59.07 13.66 25.94
C GLN A 5 58.06 12.51 25.73
N SER A 6 57.98 11.57 26.69
CA SER A 6 56.98 10.50 26.67
C SER A 6 55.54 11.02 26.80
N MET A 7 55.31 12.07 27.62
CA MET A 7 54.00 12.73 27.68
C MET A 7 53.63 13.42 26.36
N LEU A 8 54.58 14.07 25.68
CA LEU A 8 54.36 14.67 24.36
C LEU A 8 54.00 13.62 23.30
N THR A 9 54.77 12.53 23.23
CA THR A 9 54.51 11.43 22.29
C THR A 9 53.18 10.75 22.55
N ASN A 10 52.81 10.49 23.82
CA ASN A 10 51.51 9.89 24.16
C ASN A 10 50.34 10.82 23.78
N ASN A 11 50.45 12.12 24.05
CA ASN A 11 49.42 13.07 23.62
C ASN A 11 49.28 13.10 22.10
N MET A 12 50.39 13.07 21.36
CA MET A 12 50.36 13.01 19.90
C MET A 12 49.68 11.74 19.40
N LEU A 13 49.98 10.59 20.00
CA LEU A 13 49.36 9.32 19.65
C LEU A 13 47.85 9.31 19.94
N THR A 14 47.42 9.83 21.09
CA THR A 14 45.99 9.96 21.43
C THR A 14 45.25 10.86 20.42
N ASN A 15 45.85 12.00 20.05
CA ASN A 15 45.27 12.90 19.05
C ASN A 15 45.19 12.25 17.65
N LEU A 16 46.21 11.49 17.27
CA LEU A 16 46.25 10.78 16.00
C LEU A 16 45.18 9.68 15.95
N SER A 17 45.10 8.85 16.99
CA SER A 17 44.06 7.82 17.11
C SER A 17 42.65 8.41 17.05
N GLY A 18 42.41 9.52 17.75
CA GLY A 18 41.12 10.22 17.69
C GLY A 18 40.81 10.82 16.31
N SER A 19 41.84 11.18 15.52
CA SER A 19 41.66 11.66 14.15
C SER A 19 41.31 10.53 13.18
N TYR A 20 41.95 9.37 13.32
CA TYR A 20 41.60 8.17 12.54
C TYR A 20 40.17 7.69 12.82
N GLU A 21 39.73 7.73 14.07
CA GLU A 21 38.35 7.36 14.44
C GLU A 21 37.32 8.29 13.79
N LYS A 22 37.56 9.61 13.82
CA LYS A 22 36.71 10.59 13.13
C LYS A 22 36.67 10.35 11.61
N MET A 23 37.81 10.05 11.00
CA MET A 23 37.88 9.77 9.57
C MET A 23 37.10 8.50 9.22
N ALA A 24 37.23 7.43 10.01
CA ALA A 24 36.46 6.20 9.82
C ALA A 24 34.94 6.45 9.90
N LYS A 25 34.48 7.25 10.87
CA LYS A 25 33.07 7.62 11.00
C LYS A 25 32.57 8.42 9.79
N LEU A 26 33.35 9.38 9.30
CA LEU A 26 32.99 10.14 8.09
C LEU A 26 32.94 9.24 6.85
N GLN A 27 33.87 8.29 6.70
CA GLN A 27 33.85 7.32 5.61
C GLN A 27 32.60 6.41 5.68
N GLU A 28 32.18 6.00 6.88
CA GLU A 28 30.93 5.26 7.09
C GLU A 28 29.71 6.11 6.69
N GLN A 29 29.66 7.38 7.08
CA GLN A 29 28.57 8.29 6.73
C GLN A 29 28.51 8.54 5.21
N VAL A 30 29.64 8.69 4.54
CA VAL A 30 29.71 8.89 3.08
C VAL A 30 29.27 7.63 2.33
N SER A 31 29.76 6.45 2.75
CA SER A 31 29.42 5.19 2.08
C SER A 31 27.96 4.78 2.31
N SER A 32 27.44 4.98 3.53
CA SER A 32 26.03 4.67 3.86
C SER A 32 25.05 5.76 3.46
N GLN A 33 25.54 6.97 3.16
CA GLN A 33 24.76 8.21 2.99
C GLN A 33 23.87 8.55 4.19
N LYS A 34 24.15 7.97 5.37
CA LYS A 34 23.41 8.23 6.60
C LYS A 34 24.24 9.10 7.51
N LYS A 35 23.64 10.19 7.99
CA LYS A 35 24.28 11.11 8.94
C LYS A 35 24.55 10.43 10.30
N PHE A 36 23.72 9.47 10.69
CA PHE A 36 23.89 8.66 11.90
C PHE A 36 23.53 7.21 11.58
N SER A 37 24.35 6.26 12.04
CA SER A 37 24.11 4.83 11.84
C SER A 37 23.67 4.15 13.14
N LYS A 38 24.06 4.70 14.30
CA LYS A 38 23.74 4.17 15.61
C LYS A 38 22.83 5.14 16.37
N PRO A 39 21.85 4.66 17.15
CA PRO A 39 21.06 5.51 18.03
C PRO A 39 21.91 6.28 19.05
N SER A 40 23.10 5.79 19.39
CA SER A 40 24.04 6.48 20.28
C SER A 40 24.67 7.74 19.67
N ASP A 41 24.65 7.89 18.34
CA ASP A 41 25.23 9.07 17.67
C ASP A 41 24.34 10.31 17.85
N ASP A 42 23.03 10.13 17.79
CA ASP A 42 22.01 11.15 18.05
C ASP A 42 20.69 10.48 18.45
N PRO A 43 20.41 10.31 19.75
CA PRO A 43 19.23 9.59 20.20
C PRO A 43 17.92 10.33 19.85
N VAL A 44 17.94 11.66 19.77
CA VAL A 44 16.75 12.46 19.44
C VAL A 44 16.41 12.29 17.96
N ALA A 45 17.39 12.47 17.08
CA ALA A 45 17.19 12.28 15.64
C ALA A 45 16.86 10.83 15.30
N ALA A 46 17.45 9.85 16.01
CA ALA A 46 17.13 8.44 15.84
C ALA A 46 15.67 8.13 16.21
N MET A 47 15.16 8.66 17.33
CA MET A 47 13.76 8.51 17.72
C MET A 47 12.80 9.13 16.70
N MET A 48 13.09 10.35 16.24
CA MET A 48 12.28 10.99 15.19
C MET A 48 12.29 10.19 13.89
N GLY A 49 13.46 9.71 13.48
CA GLY A 49 13.62 8.87 12.27
C GLY A 49 12.84 7.56 12.36
N MET A 50 12.85 6.90 13.52
CA MET A 50 12.00 5.72 13.76
C MET A 50 10.51 6.06 13.67
N GLY A 51 10.09 7.18 14.27
CA GLY A 51 8.71 7.67 14.17
C GLY A 51 8.29 7.91 12.72
N TYR A 52 9.10 8.61 11.94
CA TYR A 52 8.82 8.81 10.51
C TYR A 52 8.76 7.52 9.71
N ARG A 53 9.62 6.55 10.00
CA ARG A 53 9.60 5.25 9.32
C ARG A 53 8.34 4.45 9.67
N THR A 54 7.90 4.49 10.92
CA THR A 54 6.61 3.91 11.34
C THR A 54 5.45 4.57 10.62
N ASN A 55 5.42 5.91 10.57
CA ASN A 55 4.38 6.64 9.85
C ASN A 55 4.36 6.30 8.36
N LEU A 56 5.52 6.19 7.71
CA LEU A 56 5.61 5.78 6.31
C LEU A 56 5.06 4.37 6.09
N ASN A 57 5.38 3.42 6.97
CA ASN A 57 4.83 2.06 6.90
C ASN A 57 3.31 2.06 7.07
N GLN A 58 2.78 2.86 8.01
CA GLN A 58 1.34 3.00 8.23
C GLN A 58 0.65 3.62 7.01
N ILE A 59 1.22 4.67 6.42
CA ILE A 59 0.70 5.29 5.20
C ILE A 59 0.69 4.28 4.05
N GLY A 60 1.75 3.50 3.88
CA GLY A 60 1.80 2.43 2.88
C GLY A 60 0.68 1.41 3.07
N GLN A 61 0.42 0.99 4.32
CA GLN A 61 -0.69 0.09 4.63
C GLN A 61 -2.05 0.74 4.32
N TYR A 62 -2.24 2.03 4.65
CA TYR A 62 -3.48 2.73 4.33
C TYR A 62 -3.72 2.83 2.83
N GLN A 63 -2.68 3.06 2.04
CA GLN A 63 -2.79 3.05 0.58
C GLN A 63 -3.22 1.68 0.04
N SER A 64 -2.63 0.59 0.54
CA SER A 64 -3.05 -0.76 0.17
C SER A 64 -4.50 -1.05 0.57
N ASN A 65 -4.92 -0.64 1.77
CA ASN A 65 -6.30 -0.81 2.22
C ASN A 65 -7.30 -0.04 1.36
N ILE A 66 -6.96 1.20 0.97
CA ILE A 66 -7.79 2.00 0.08
C ILE A 66 -7.90 1.34 -1.29
N SER A 67 -6.79 0.85 -1.85
CA SER A 67 -6.81 0.16 -3.13
C SER A 67 -7.71 -1.08 -3.10
N GLU A 68 -7.66 -1.86 -2.02
CA GLU A 68 -8.51 -3.04 -1.85
C GLU A 68 -10.00 -2.64 -1.74
N ALA A 69 -10.30 -1.61 -0.95
CA ALA A 69 -11.66 -1.10 -0.82
C ALA A 69 -12.21 -0.58 -2.16
N THR A 70 -11.39 0.11 -2.94
CA THR A 70 -11.77 0.57 -4.29
C THR A 70 -12.05 -0.61 -5.21
N ASN A 71 -11.17 -1.62 -5.25
CA ASN A 71 -11.40 -2.82 -6.07
C ASN A 71 -12.71 -3.53 -5.70
N TRP A 72 -13.01 -3.61 -4.40
CA TRP A 72 -14.24 -4.22 -3.93
C TRP A 72 -15.49 -3.41 -4.32
N ILE A 73 -15.41 -2.07 -4.24
CA ILE A 73 -16.47 -1.18 -4.68
C ILE A 73 -16.69 -1.30 -6.18
N ASP A 74 -15.63 -1.26 -6.99
CA ASP A 74 -15.72 -1.35 -8.45
C ASP A 74 -16.31 -2.70 -8.89
N SER A 75 -15.86 -3.81 -8.30
CA SER A 75 -16.44 -5.13 -8.57
C SER A 75 -17.90 -5.25 -8.15
N THR A 76 -18.28 -4.57 -7.06
CA THR A 76 -19.68 -4.53 -6.62
C THR A 76 -20.52 -3.69 -7.55
N ASP A 77 -20.01 -2.55 -8.03
CA ASP A 77 -20.69 -1.68 -8.98
C ASP A 77 -20.92 -2.39 -10.32
N ASP A 78 -19.91 -3.09 -10.84
CA ASP A 78 -20.03 -3.92 -12.04
C ASP A 78 -21.12 -4.99 -11.88
N THR A 79 -21.13 -5.69 -10.74
CA THR A 79 -22.14 -6.71 -10.44
C THR A 79 -23.55 -6.11 -10.37
N ILE A 80 -23.70 -4.94 -9.74
CA ILE A 80 -24.98 -4.24 -9.65
C ILE A 80 -25.44 -3.76 -11.03
N SER A 81 -24.51 -3.26 -11.85
CA SER A 81 -24.78 -2.80 -13.22
C SER A 81 -25.29 -3.95 -14.10
N GLU A 82 -24.68 -5.13 -13.98
CA GLU A 82 -25.13 -6.36 -14.65
C GLU A 82 -26.52 -6.78 -14.15
N ALA A 83 -26.74 -6.74 -12.83
CA ALA A 83 -28.04 -7.06 -12.25
C ALA A 83 -29.16 -6.12 -12.74
N VAL A 84 -28.88 -4.81 -12.84
CA VAL A 84 -29.82 -3.81 -13.38
C VAL A 84 -30.13 -4.10 -14.85
N SER A 85 -29.11 -4.42 -15.66
CA SER A 85 -29.27 -4.75 -17.07
C SER A 85 -30.13 -6.00 -17.27
N THR A 86 -29.88 -7.04 -16.47
CA THR A 86 -30.68 -8.27 -16.45
C THR A 86 -32.14 -8.00 -16.05
N MET A 87 -32.37 -7.16 -15.03
CA MET A 87 -33.72 -6.76 -14.62
C MET A 87 -34.46 -5.95 -15.68
N GLN A 88 -33.76 -5.07 -16.42
CA GLN A 88 -34.33 -4.35 -17.55
C GLN A 88 -34.77 -5.33 -18.65
N ARG A 89 -33.94 -6.32 -18.97
CA ARG A 89 -34.27 -7.37 -19.95
C ARG A 89 -35.49 -8.19 -19.52
N ILE A 90 -35.54 -8.63 -18.26
CA ILE A 90 -36.70 -9.34 -17.69
C ILE A 90 -37.98 -8.51 -17.85
N ARG A 91 -37.90 -7.19 -17.60
CA ARG A 91 -39.05 -6.29 -17.78
C ARG A 91 -39.48 -6.19 -19.24
N GLU A 92 -38.55 -6.06 -20.18
CA GLU A 92 -38.83 -6.00 -21.62
C GLU A 92 -39.56 -7.24 -22.11
N ILE A 93 -39.03 -8.44 -21.82
CA ILE A 93 -39.63 -9.71 -22.26
C ILE A 93 -40.97 -9.99 -21.55
N THR A 94 -41.14 -9.50 -20.32
CA THR A 94 -42.42 -9.59 -19.60
C THR A 94 -43.49 -8.71 -20.27
N VAL A 95 -43.15 -7.47 -20.64
CA VAL A 95 -44.06 -6.58 -21.39
C VAL A 95 -44.38 -7.16 -22.75
N GLN A 96 -43.38 -7.74 -23.43
CA GLN A 96 -43.56 -8.44 -24.69
C GLN A 96 -44.54 -9.60 -24.54
N GLY A 97 -44.35 -10.51 -23.58
CA GLY A 97 -45.24 -11.63 -23.31
C GLY A 97 -46.67 -11.22 -22.91
N SER A 98 -46.85 -10.03 -22.34
CA SER A 98 -48.18 -9.48 -22.04
C SER A 98 -48.98 -9.04 -23.27
N ASN A 99 -48.34 -8.85 -24.44
CA ASN A 99 -49.06 -8.58 -25.68
C ASN A 99 -49.64 -9.90 -26.21
N GLY A 100 -50.96 -10.08 -26.11
CA GLY A 100 -51.70 -11.32 -26.37
C GLY A 100 -51.69 -11.88 -27.81
N THR A 101 -50.71 -11.51 -28.62
CA THR A 101 -50.50 -11.96 -30.02
C THR A 101 -49.53 -13.13 -30.16
N TYR A 102 -48.92 -13.61 -29.06
CA TYR A 102 -47.94 -14.71 -29.10
C TYR A 102 -48.60 -16.10 -29.06
N GLU A 103 -48.15 -17.01 -29.92
CA GLU A 103 -48.56 -18.42 -29.91
C GLU A 103 -47.97 -19.18 -28.70
N GLY A 104 -48.57 -20.31 -28.32
CA GLY A 104 -48.22 -21.06 -27.10
C GLY A 104 -46.73 -21.45 -26.98
N ASP A 105 -46.06 -21.74 -28.09
CA ASP A 105 -44.63 -22.04 -28.12
C ASP A 105 -43.75 -20.80 -27.88
N GLN A 106 -44.18 -19.63 -28.36
CA GLN A 106 -43.46 -18.37 -28.14
C GLN A 106 -43.54 -17.93 -26.67
N SER A 107 -44.70 -18.14 -26.02
CA SER A 107 -44.89 -17.85 -24.60
C SER A 107 -44.06 -18.77 -23.68
N LYS A 108 -43.88 -20.04 -24.07
CA LYS A 108 -42.97 -20.97 -23.38
C LYS A 108 -41.51 -20.52 -23.46
N ASN A 109 -41.04 -20.14 -24.63
CA ASN A 109 -39.65 -19.68 -24.80
C ASN A 109 -39.35 -18.42 -23.98
N ILE A 110 -40.30 -17.47 -23.91
CA ILE A 110 -40.19 -16.28 -23.04
C ILE A 110 -40.09 -16.69 -21.56
N SER A 111 -40.89 -17.67 -21.13
CA SER A 111 -40.86 -18.17 -19.75
C SER A 111 -39.54 -18.85 -19.40
N GLU A 112 -38.94 -19.59 -20.34
CA GLU A 112 -37.61 -20.20 -20.18
C GLU A 112 -36.50 -19.15 -20.11
N GLU A 113 -36.54 -18.11 -20.96
CA GLU A 113 -35.58 -17.00 -20.92
C GLU A 113 -35.65 -16.25 -19.58
N ILE A 114 -36.84 -15.93 -19.09
CA ILE A 114 -37.02 -15.31 -17.75
C ILE A 114 -36.42 -16.20 -16.66
N LYS A 115 -36.61 -17.52 -16.75
CA LYS A 115 -36.07 -18.45 -15.76
C LYS A 115 -34.53 -18.45 -15.77
N GLN A 116 -33.91 -18.45 -16.95
CA GLN A 116 -32.46 -18.39 -17.08
C GLN A 116 -31.90 -17.07 -16.55
N LEU A 117 -32.51 -15.94 -16.88
CA LEU A 117 -32.09 -14.62 -16.37
C LEU A 117 -32.23 -14.50 -14.86
N LYS A 118 -33.24 -15.17 -14.27
CA LYS A 118 -33.39 -15.26 -12.82
C LYS A 118 -32.33 -16.17 -12.17
N GLU A 119 -31.88 -17.22 -12.84
CA GLU A 119 -30.80 -18.10 -12.36
C GLU A 119 -29.42 -17.46 -12.49
N HIS A 120 -29.25 -16.53 -13.43
CA HIS A 120 -28.01 -15.76 -13.65
C HIS A 120 -27.77 -14.69 -12.58
N LEU A 121 -28.85 -14.17 -11.97
CA LEU A 121 -28.82 -13.22 -10.85
C LEU A 121 -28.52 -13.91 -9.51
#